data_AF-A0A7Y5GSH5-F1
#
_entry.id   AF-A0A7Y5GSH5-F1
#
_cell.length_a   1.000
_cell.length_b   1.000
_cell.length_c   1.000
_cell.angle_alpha   90.00
_cell.angle_beta   90.00
_cell.angle_gamma   90.00
#
_symmetry.space_group_name_H-M   'P 1'
#
loop_
_entity.id
_entity.type
_entity.pdbx_description
1 polymer ?
#
loop_
_entity_poly.entity_id
_entity_poly.type
_entity_poly.pdbx_seq_one_letter_code
_entity_poly.pdbx_strand_id
1 'polypeptide(L)'
;MKRGWLWIVVCVLFVAAGCGRNTRGSGGSILPPGGNGNNGGSDADNTSDSSNNTADGVSGGDEDGSSPGADGEVGDEDTTALDPDSGGGGEDIQTSDSSEEQDTSGPDCVEDNDCGSGFVCKNGKCLPDQPGCEDACTPATTKCTPDTSAYVTCVPLQDGCFGWGTDKIACPANTSCINGECKETAVVCPPTACLSQGAKQCSGNAVQTCQSSAANPGCNEWKTTENCGATATCSAGACIPNAGDGSCAEVFECLETNQCESLDDACSTGCAEESGTKGEAEFNAYVSCINTQCGAVETQAEFNYCMLSKCKTAGSKCFPDLGAGTDDCMAFYECTGGCADGDDACITACAEQLSWNGLADLWNFQSCAENFCEGLTGNDFANCALQYCYAQTEKCFQLAP
;
A
#
# COMPACT_ATOMS: atom_id res chain seq x y z
N MET A 1 18.78 2.43 -27.04
CA MET A 1 17.50 3.15 -27.23
C MET A 1 17.76 4.61 -26.89
N LYS A 2 17.55 5.54 -27.83
CA LYS A 2 17.99 6.95 -27.73
C LYS A 2 17.12 7.70 -26.72
N ARG A 3 17.72 8.12 -25.60
CA ARG A 3 17.12 8.71 -24.38
C ARG A 3 16.71 10.19 -24.49
N GLY A 4 16.44 10.71 -25.69
CA GLY A 4 16.22 12.15 -25.93
C GLY A 4 14.83 12.53 -26.45
N TRP A 5 13.89 11.59 -26.45
CA TRP A 5 12.63 11.73 -27.21
C TRP A 5 11.46 12.27 -26.39
N LEU A 6 11.45 12.07 -25.06
CA LEU A 6 10.31 12.48 -24.24
C LEU A 6 10.25 14.00 -23.99
N TRP A 7 11.41 14.65 -23.83
CA TRP A 7 11.50 16.11 -23.69
C TRP A 7 10.91 16.86 -24.90
N ILE A 8 10.89 16.22 -26.08
CA ILE A 8 10.33 16.81 -27.30
C ILE A 8 8.81 16.60 -27.36
N VAL A 9 8.24 15.55 -26.78
CA VAL A 9 6.76 15.36 -26.75
C VAL A 9 6.09 16.43 -25.90
N VAL A 10 6.69 16.78 -24.75
CA VAL A 10 6.24 17.91 -23.91
C VAL A 10 6.55 19.24 -24.59
N CYS A 11 7.77 19.43 -25.12
CA CYS A 11 8.08 20.66 -25.84
C CYS A 11 7.28 20.86 -27.13
N VAL A 12 6.74 19.83 -27.79
CA VAL A 12 6.02 19.92 -29.08
C VAL A 12 4.51 20.09 -28.91
N LEU A 13 3.92 19.56 -27.84
CA LEU A 13 2.63 20.09 -27.35
C LEU A 13 2.75 21.60 -27.02
N PHE A 14 3.97 22.06 -26.69
CA PHE A 14 4.33 23.47 -26.52
C PHE A 14 5.23 24.06 -27.65
N VAL A 15 5.32 23.48 -28.86
CA VAL A 15 6.12 24.11 -29.96
C VAL A 15 5.34 25.29 -30.57
N ALA A 16 4.06 25.43 -30.21
CA ALA A 16 3.38 26.71 -30.30
C ALA A 16 3.82 27.73 -29.21
N ALA A 17 4.82 27.43 -28.38
CA ALA A 17 5.36 28.28 -27.31
C ALA A 17 6.91 28.22 -27.23
N GLY A 18 7.58 28.37 -28.37
CA GLY A 18 8.94 28.93 -28.47
C GLY A 18 10.07 28.29 -27.65
N CYS A 19 10.71 27.24 -28.17
CA CYS A 19 12.08 26.86 -27.81
C CYS A 19 13.07 27.27 -28.90
N GLY A 20 13.49 28.54 -28.90
CA GLY A 20 14.55 29.04 -29.75
C GLY A 20 15.94 28.58 -29.29
N ARG A 21 16.55 27.62 -30.00
CA ARG A 21 18.00 27.38 -29.93
C ARG A 21 18.75 28.62 -30.43
N ASN A 22 19.33 29.37 -29.51
CA ASN A 22 20.13 30.55 -29.82
C ASN A 22 21.51 30.13 -30.33
N THR A 23 21.65 29.85 -31.63
CA THR A 23 22.96 29.77 -32.28
C THR A 23 23.38 31.16 -32.76
N ARG A 24 24.17 31.88 -31.96
CA ARG A 24 24.98 33.01 -32.44
C ARG A 24 26.45 32.65 -32.43
N GLY A 25 27.01 32.54 -33.62
CA GLY A 25 28.45 32.49 -33.86
C GLY A 25 29.10 33.88 -33.79
N SER A 26 30.24 33.91 -33.11
CA SER A 26 31.51 34.60 -33.44
C SER A 26 31.57 36.13 -33.54
N GLY A 27 32.32 36.72 -32.58
CA GLY A 27 33.16 37.89 -32.84
C GLY A 27 33.49 38.74 -31.59
N GLY A 28 34.69 38.59 -31.01
CA GLY A 28 35.29 39.62 -30.16
C GLY A 28 36.09 39.13 -28.96
N SER A 29 37.41 38.95 -29.14
CA SER A 29 38.39 38.70 -28.08
C SER A 29 38.66 39.96 -27.23
N ILE A 30 38.51 39.91 -25.90
CA ILE A 30 39.34 40.64 -24.90
C ILE A 30 39.33 39.86 -23.56
N LEU A 31 40.50 39.51 -23.03
CA LEU A 31 40.79 39.00 -21.67
C LEU A 31 41.27 40.17 -20.76
N PRO A 32 41.49 39.99 -19.43
CA PRO A 32 40.55 39.75 -18.31
C PRO A 32 40.84 40.83 -17.20
N PRO A 33 40.51 40.72 -15.87
CA PRO A 33 40.91 39.63 -14.95
C PRO A 33 39.95 39.27 -13.77
N GLY A 34 40.09 38.04 -13.26
CA GLY A 34 40.26 37.78 -11.82
C GLY A 34 39.07 37.32 -10.95
N GLY A 35 39.27 36.20 -10.23
CA GLY A 35 38.48 35.77 -9.04
C GLY A 35 38.09 34.28 -9.09
N ASN A 36 38.98 33.32 -8.85
CA ASN A 36 39.29 32.66 -7.57
C ASN A 36 38.08 32.33 -6.66
N GLY A 37 37.81 31.03 -6.45
CA GLY A 37 36.81 30.53 -5.51
C GLY A 37 36.68 29.01 -5.52
N ASN A 38 37.41 28.36 -4.61
CA ASN A 38 37.44 26.93 -4.30
C ASN A 38 36.16 26.43 -3.57
N ASN A 39 36.00 25.09 -3.55
CA ASN A 39 35.20 24.20 -2.68
C ASN A 39 34.01 23.53 -3.41
N GLY A 40 33.82 22.21 -3.43
CA GLY A 40 34.45 21.11 -2.68
C GLY A 40 33.37 20.23 -2.01
N GLY A 41 33.25 18.96 -2.45
CA GLY A 41 32.55 17.86 -1.76
C GLY A 41 31.01 17.98 -1.67
N SER A 42 30.22 16.91 -1.68
CA SER A 42 30.52 15.50 -1.47
C SER A 42 29.31 14.69 -1.93
N ASP A 43 29.59 13.54 -2.54
CA ASP A 43 28.67 12.44 -2.80
C ASP A 43 28.11 11.87 -1.49
N ALA A 44 26.82 11.52 -1.50
CA ALA A 44 26.23 10.62 -0.53
C ALA A 44 25.20 9.74 -1.24
N ASP A 45 25.67 8.59 -1.69
CA ASP A 45 24.87 7.41 -1.98
C ASP A 45 24.07 7.02 -0.73
N ASN A 46 22.76 6.82 -0.89
CA ASN A 46 21.96 6.09 0.10
C ASN A 46 21.08 5.07 -0.62
N THR A 47 21.70 3.93 -0.95
CA THR A 47 21.03 2.69 -1.32
C THR A 47 20.48 2.03 -0.06
N SER A 48 19.16 2.04 0.11
CA SER A 48 18.48 1.18 1.08
C SER A 48 17.73 0.08 0.35
N ASP A 49 18.34 -1.11 0.36
CA ASP A 49 17.72 -2.40 0.09
C ASP A 49 16.55 -2.64 1.06
N SER A 50 15.35 -2.84 0.52
CA SER A 50 14.24 -3.48 1.24
C SER A 50 13.86 -4.76 0.49
N SER A 51 14.39 -5.87 0.99
CA SER A 51 14.01 -7.22 0.60
C SER A 51 12.59 -7.52 1.08
N ASN A 52 11.70 -7.79 0.11
CA ASN A 52 10.35 -8.30 0.30
C ASN A 52 10.37 -9.74 0.85
N ASN A 53 9.62 -9.96 1.93
CA ASN A 53 9.15 -11.29 2.33
C ASN A 53 7.75 -11.48 1.75
N THR A 54 7.63 -12.29 0.70
CA THR A 54 6.36 -12.85 0.22
C THR A 54 6.02 -14.09 1.05
N ALA A 55 4.87 -14.05 1.71
CA ALA A 55 4.25 -15.22 2.32
C ALA A 55 3.07 -15.68 1.45
N ASP A 56 3.05 -16.98 1.20
CA ASP A 56 2.08 -17.74 0.41
C ASP A 56 0.64 -17.60 0.89
N GLY A 57 -0.29 -17.59 -0.07
CA GLY A 57 -1.73 -17.67 0.15
C GLY A 57 -2.41 -18.34 -1.03
N VAL A 58 -2.45 -19.68 -1.00
CA VAL A 58 -3.10 -20.56 -1.98
C VAL A 58 -4.62 -20.63 -1.74
N SER A 59 -5.41 -20.43 -2.79
CA SER A 59 -6.77 -20.96 -3.02
C SER A 59 -7.03 -20.75 -4.52
N GLY A 60 -7.23 -21.75 -5.37
CA GLY A 60 -8.13 -22.89 -5.24
C GLY A 60 -9.23 -22.68 -6.30
N GLY A 61 -9.10 -23.29 -7.47
CA GLY A 61 -10.05 -23.17 -8.57
C GLY A 61 -9.77 -24.19 -9.67
N ASP A 62 -10.68 -25.15 -9.78
CA ASP A 62 -10.67 -26.33 -10.63
C ASP A 62 -10.74 -26.02 -12.13
N GLU A 63 -9.98 -26.73 -12.97
CA GLU A 63 -10.40 -27.08 -14.34
C GLU A 63 -9.86 -28.46 -14.77
N ASP A 64 -10.80 -29.30 -15.21
CA ASP A 64 -10.61 -30.62 -15.82
C ASP A 64 -9.91 -30.51 -17.19
N GLY A 65 -8.91 -31.36 -17.44
CA GLY A 65 -8.25 -31.43 -18.76
C GLY A 65 -7.38 -32.66 -18.93
N SER A 66 -7.96 -33.75 -19.43
CA SER A 66 -7.32 -35.04 -19.71
C SER A 66 -6.29 -35.01 -20.85
N SER A 67 -5.07 -35.55 -20.65
CA SER A 67 -4.42 -36.55 -21.55
C SER A 67 -2.96 -36.86 -21.18
N PRO A 68 -2.39 -38.00 -21.64
CA PRO A 68 -1.48 -38.81 -20.83
C PRO A 68 -0.02 -38.87 -21.30
N GLY A 69 0.84 -39.32 -20.39
CA GLY A 69 1.89 -40.32 -20.68
C GLY A 69 3.34 -39.82 -20.66
N ALA A 70 4.10 -40.33 -19.69
CA ALA A 70 5.35 -41.09 -19.84
C ALA A 70 6.42 -40.71 -18.80
N ASP A 71 6.58 -41.60 -17.82
CA ASP A 71 7.80 -42.33 -17.43
C ASP A 71 9.14 -41.60 -17.23
N GLY A 72 9.76 -41.88 -16.07
CA GLY A 72 11.19 -41.71 -15.78
C GLY A 72 11.44 -40.70 -14.65
N GLU A 73 12.25 -40.94 -13.62
CA GLU A 73 13.13 -42.04 -13.24
C GLU A 73 13.44 -41.83 -11.75
N VAL A 74 13.64 -42.93 -11.02
CA VAL A 74 13.92 -42.97 -9.59
C VAL A 74 15.42 -42.74 -9.39
N GLY A 75 15.79 -41.86 -8.47
CA GLY A 75 17.18 -41.61 -8.09
C GLY A 75 17.31 -41.45 -6.59
N ASP A 76 17.33 -42.59 -5.88
CA ASP A 76 17.86 -42.71 -4.52
C ASP A 76 19.39 -42.58 -4.57
N GLU A 77 19.98 -41.65 -3.83
CA GLU A 77 21.37 -41.78 -3.35
C GLU A 77 21.51 -41.33 -1.89
N ASP A 78 21.52 -42.38 -1.07
CA ASP A 78 22.19 -42.56 0.21
C ASP A 78 23.56 -41.86 0.27
N THR A 79 23.78 -41.02 1.29
CA THR A 79 25.13 -40.83 1.86
C THR A 79 25.06 -40.78 3.37
N THR A 80 25.57 -41.86 3.94
CA THR A 80 25.81 -42.09 5.35
C THR A 80 27.16 -41.53 5.81
N ALA A 81 27.14 -41.05 7.05
CA ALA A 81 28.11 -41.31 8.10
C ALA A 81 29.34 -40.40 8.34
N LEU A 82 29.61 -40.32 9.65
CA LEU A 82 30.86 -40.04 10.38
C LEU A 82 31.21 -38.57 10.61
N ASP A 83 31.65 -38.11 11.77
CA ASP A 83 31.65 -38.55 13.18
C ASP A 83 32.16 -37.31 13.99
N PRO A 84 32.62 -37.36 15.26
CA PRO A 84 32.22 -36.43 16.31
C PRO A 84 33.34 -35.48 16.75
N ASP A 85 33.03 -34.47 17.58
CA ASP A 85 33.80 -34.24 18.82
C ASP A 85 33.23 -33.13 19.72
N SER A 86 33.26 -33.41 21.03
CA SER A 86 33.65 -32.56 22.18
C SER A 86 33.24 -31.07 22.21
N GLY A 87 32.70 -30.52 23.30
CA GLY A 87 32.68 -30.94 24.69
C GLY A 87 32.47 -29.72 25.61
N GLY A 88 32.30 -29.98 26.91
CA GLY A 88 32.25 -28.98 28.00
C GLY A 88 30.81 -28.65 28.42
N GLY A 89 30.35 -28.92 29.64
CA GLY A 89 31.04 -28.98 30.92
C GLY A 89 30.57 -27.79 31.76
N GLY A 90 29.84 -28.05 32.86
CA GLY A 90 29.29 -27.02 33.76
C GLY A 90 28.10 -27.57 34.54
N GLU A 91 28.33 -28.51 35.46
CA GLU A 91 28.33 -28.24 36.91
C GLU A 91 26.93 -28.34 37.52
N ASP A 92 26.57 -29.59 37.84
CA ASP A 92 25.49 -29.94 38.75
C ASP A 92 25.80 -29.41 40.17
N ILE A 93 25.06 -28.40 40.60
CA ILE A 93 24.96 -28.05 42.02
C ILE A 93 23.92 -28.98 42.64
N GLN A 94 24.39 -30.08 43.21
CA GLN A 94 23.64 -30.88 44.17
C GLN A 94 23.56 -30.09 45.49
N THR A 95 22.47 -29.35 45.70
CA THR A 95 22.00 -29.02 47.05
C THR A 95 21.14 -30.17 47.55
N SER A 96 21.78 -31.06 48.29
CA SER A 96 21.12 -31.99 49.21
C SER A 96 20.51 -31.18 50.36
N ASP A 97 19.22 -30.85 50.24
CA ASP A 97 18.41 -30.42 51.38
C ASP A 97 17.47 -31.57 51.77
N SER A 98 17.78 -32.15 52.92
CA SER A 98 17.00 -33.21 53.56
C SER A 98 15.99 -32.55 54.48
N SER A 99 14.86 -32.13 53.93
CA SER A 99 13.65 -31.87 54.71
C SER A 99 12.75 -33.10 54.62
N GLU A 100 12.76 -33.88 55.69
CA GLU A 100 11.72 -34.83 56.08
C GLU A 100 10.35 -34.13 56.05
N GLU A 101 9.66 -34.16 54.91
CA GLU A 101 8.21 -34.04 54.90
C GLU A 101 7.67 -35.36 55.47
N GLN A 102 7.19 -35.30 56.73
CA GLN A 102 6.28 -36.31 57.22
C GLN A 102 5.04 -36.28 56.32
N ASP A 103 5.01 -37.22 55.39
CA ASP A 103 3.84 -37.58 54.62
C ASP A 103 2.73 -37.96 55.61
N THR A 104 1.81 -37.04 55.84
CA THR A 104 0.61 -37.23 56.65
C THR A 104 -0.54 -37.77 55.82
N SER A 105 -0.27 -38.36 54.64
CA SER A 105 -1.24 -39.19 53.95
C SER A 105 -1.52 -40.44 54.80
N GLY A 106 -2.57 -40.35 55.61
CA GLY A 106 -3.21 -41.54 56.16
C GLY A 106 -3.58 -42.50 55.02
N PRO A 107 -3.66 -43.83 55.29
CA PRO A 107 -3.94 -44.82 54.26
C PRO A 107 -5.21 -44.45 53.49
N ASP A 108 -5.12 -44.53 52.15
CA ASP A 108 -6.29 -44.36 51.29
C ASP A 108 -7.37 -45.38 51.69
N CYS A 109 -8.62 -44.93 51.82
CA CYS A 109 -9.76 -45.76 52.21
C CYS A 109 -10.78 -45.86 51.07
N VAL A 110 -11.55 -46.94 51.02
CA VAL A 110 -12.64 -47.12 50.06
C VAL A 110 -13.99 -47.18 50.78
N GLU A 111 -14.00 -47.62 52.03
CA GLU A 111 -15.16 -47.63 52.91
C GLU A 111 -14.78 -47.28 54.37
N ASP A 112 -15.77 -46.95 55.20
CA ASP A 112 -15.55 -46.51 56.60
C ASP A 112 -14.81 -47.55 57.45
N ASN A 113 -14.94 -48.85 57.13
CA ASN A 113 -14.25 -49.92 57.86
C ASN A 113 -12.74 -49.95 57.61
N ASP A 114 -12.26 -49.34 56.51
CA ASP A 114 -10.82 -49.18 56.25
C ASP A 114 -10.20 -48.15 57.22
N CYS A 115 -11.04 -47.33 57.84
CA CYS A 115 -10.65 -46.33 58.81
C CYS A 115 -10.73 -46.90 60.23
N GLY A 116 -9.69 -46.65 61.03
CA GLY A 116 -9.68 -47.05 62.44
C GLY A 116 -10.87 -46.47 63.22
N SER A 117 -11.25 -47.09 64.34
CA SER A 117 -12.41 -46.66 65.15
C SER A 117 -12.36 -45.18 65.49
N GLY A 118 -13.46 -44.45 65.21
CA GLY A 118 -13.54 -43.00 65.36
C GLY A 118 -13.13 -42.22 64.12
N PHE A 119 -13.09 -42.85 62.94
CA PHE A 119 -12.84 -42.24 61.63
C PHE A 119 -13.82 -42.78 60.58
N VAL A 120 -14.23 -41.95 59.62
CA VAL A 120 -15.05 -42.30 58.44
C VAL A 120 -14.28 -41.99 57.17
N CYS A 121 -14.52 -42.77 56.12
CA CYS A 121 -13.90 -42.60 54.82
C CYS A 121 -14.62 -41.53 54.00
N LYS A 122 -13.97 -40.38 53.81
CA LYS A 122 -14.49 -39.30 52.95
C LYS A 122 -13.46 -38.95 51.88
N ASN A 123 -13.87 -39.05 50.62
CA ASN A 123 -13.03 -38.77 49.44
C ASN A 123 -11.69 -39.51 49.45
N GLY A 124 -11.71 -40.78 49.86
CA GLY A 124 -10.51 -41.62 49.88
C GLY A 124 -9.61 -41.43 51.10
N LYS A 125 -9.97 -40.59 52.08
CA LYS A 125 -9.17 -40.37 53.29
C LYS A 125 -9.99 -40.61 54.56
N CYS A 126 -9.34 -41.21 55.56
CA CYS A 126 -9.92 -41.41 56.88
C CYS A 126 -9.91 -40.11 57.68
N LEU A 127 -11.09 -39.54 57.88
CA LEU A 127 -11.29 -38.34 58.68
C LEU A 127 -11.99 -38.70 59.99
N PRO A 128 -11.67 -38.05 61.12
CA PRO A 128 -12.29 -38.39 62.40
C PRO A 128 -13.82 -38.32 62.31
N ASP A 129 -14.47 -39.41 62.70
CA ASP A 129 -15.90 -39.53 62.85
C ASP A 129 -16.28 -38.67 64.06
N GLN A 130 -16.62 -37.41 63.79
CA GLN A 130 -17.31 -36.58 64.75
C GLN A 130 -18.81 -36.73 64.49
N PRO A 131 -19.48 -37.72 65.14
CA PRO A 131 -20.93 -37.87 65.00
C PRO A 131 -21.61 -36.61 65.51
N GLY A 132 -22.23 -35.85 64.60
CA GLY A 132 -22.95 -34.61 64.90
C GLY A 132 -22.51 -33.37 64.12
N CYS A 133 -21.36 -33.40 63.43
CA CYS A 133 -20.88 -32.26 62.63
C CYS A 133 -21.31 -32.39 61.16
N GLU A 134 -22.60 -32.21 60.87
CA GLU A 134 -23.05 -32.03 59.49
C GLU A 134 -22.47 -30.70 58.94
N ASP A 135 -21.93 -30.72 57.71
CA ASP A 135 -21.27 -29.59 57.04
C ASP A 135 -19.94 -29.08 57.66
N ALA A 136 -19.19 -29.98 58.31
CA ALA A 136 -17.87 -29.63 58.82
C ALA A 136 -16.91 -29.15 57.71
N CYS A 137 -16.29 -27.99 57.90
CA CYS A 137 -15.25 -27.47 56.99
C CYS A 137 -13.84 -27.81 57.51
N THR A 138 -12.85 -27.75 56.63
CA THR A 138 -11.44 -27.97 57.02
C THR A 138 -10.91 -26.71 57.74
N PRO A 139 -10.28 -26.83 58.92
CA PRO A 139 -9.78 -25.67 59.67
C PRO A 139 -8.95 -24.72 58.79
N ALA A 140 -9.14 -23.41 58.98
CA ALA A 140 -8.45 -22.35 58.25
C ALA A 140 -8.69 -22.28 56.72
N THR A 141 -9.52 -23.15 56.15
CA THR A 141 -9.96 -22.97 54.75
C THR A 141 -10.95 -21.82 54.61
N THR A 142 -11.01 -21.23 53.42
CA THR A 142 -11.92 -20.13 53.09
C THR A 142 -12.90 -20.58 52.01
N LYS A 143 -14.08 -19.96 52.01
CA LYS A 143 -15.02 -20.06 50.88
C LYS A 143 -15.66 -18.71 50.58
N CYS A 144 -16.07 -18.54 49.34
CA CYS A 144 -16.77 -17.33 48.93
C CYS A 144 -18.20 -17.27 49.48
N THR A 145 -18.65 -16.05 49.79
CA THR A 145 -20.06 -15.80 50.03
C THR A 145 -20.87 -15.93 48.73
N PRO A 146 -22.19 -16.19 48.78
CA PRO A 146 -23.00 -16.38 47.57
C PRO A 146 -23.00 -15.20 46.60
N ASP A 147 -22.76 -13.98 47.10
CA ASP A 147 -22.66 -12.75 46.31
C ASP A 147 -21.23 -12.44 45.83
N THR A 148 -20.25 -13.31 46.13
CA THR A 148 -18.83 -13.21 45.72
C THR A 148 -18.08 -11.97 46.21
N SER A 149 -18.71 -11.12 47.02
CA SER A 149 -18.14 -9.86 47.52
C SER A 149 -17.20 -10.06 48.72
N ALA A 150 -17.24 -11.23 49.34
CA ALA A 150 -16.49 -11.57 50.54
C ALA A 150 -16.15 -13.06 50.59
N TYR A 151 -15.27 -13.43 51.53
CA TYR A 151 -15.06 -14.82 51.94
C TYR A 151 -15.34 -14.99 53.43
N VAL A 152 -15.60 -16.23 53.83
CA VAL A 152 -15.71 -16.65 55.24
C VAL A 152 -14.64 -17.69 55.52
N THR A 153 -14.13 -17.72 56.75
CA THR A 153 -13.12 -18.67 57.20
C THR A 153 -13.77 -19.79 58.00
N CYS A 154 -13.25 -21.01 57.85
CA CYS A 154 -13.64 -22.14 58.67
C CYS A 154 -13.10 -21.98 60.10
N VAL A 155 -14.00 -21.93 61.09
CA VAL A 155 -13.69 -21.65 62.51
C VAL A 155 -14.32 -22.72 63.41
N PRO A 156 -13.76 -22.97 64.61
CA PRO A 156 -14.38 -23.86 65.58
C PRO A 156 -15.70 -23.26 66.12
N LEU A 157 -16.73 -24.10 66.21
CA LEU A 157 -18.05 -23.80 66.76
C LEU A 157 -18.16 -24.23 68.23
N GLN A 158 -19.23 -23.79 68.91
CA GLN A 158 -19.43 -24.06 70.35
C GLN A 158 -19.68 -25.54 70.68
N ASP A 159 -20.09 -26.34 69.70
CA ASP A 159 -20.33 -27.78 69.80
C ASP A 159 -19.04 -28.62 69.60
N GLY A 160 -17.90 -27.96 69.35
CA GLY A 160 -16.62 -28.63 69.08
C GLY A 160 -16.44 -29.07 67.63
N CYS A 161 -17.37 -28.73 66.73
CA CYS A 161 -17.26 -28.91 65.29
C CYS A 161 -16.56 -27.73 64.62
N PHE A 162 -16.04 -27.91 63.41
CA PHE A 162 -15.59 -26.79 62.56
C PHE A 162 -16.68 -26.40 61.59
N GLY A 163 -17.04 -25.11 61.55
CA GLY A 163 -18.07 -24.59 60.67
C GLY A 163 -17.67 -23.27 60.03
N TRP A 164 -18.42 -22.86 59.01
CA TRP A 164 -18.17 -21.59 58.34
C TRP A 164 -18.55 -20.43 59.25
N GLY A 165 -17.57 -19.58 59.55
CA GLY A 165 -17.77 -18.42 60.40
C GLY A 165 -18.83 -17.46 59.86
N THR A 166 -19.46 -16.70 60.76
CA THR A 166 -20.42 -15.65 60.39
C THR A 166 -19.73 -14.36 59.92
N ASP A 167 -18.45 -14.20 60.25
CA ASP A 167 -17.66 -13.03 59.91
C ASP A 167 -17.26 -13.07 58.43
N LYS A 168 -17.81 -12.12 57.68
CA LYS A 168 -17.49 -11.92 56.26
C LYS A 168 -16.31 -10.98 56.12
N ILE A 169 -15.26 -11.44 55.46
CA ILE A 169 -14.11 -10.59 55.11
C ILE A 169 -14.34 -10.08 53.68
N ALA A 170 -14.64 -8.79 53.56
CA ALA A 170 -14.90 -8.15 52.27
C ALA A 170 -13.65 -8.17 51.40
N CYS A 171 -13.82 -8.49 50.12
CA CYS A 171 -12.76 -8.38 49.15
C CYS A 171 -12.40 -6.90 48.89
N PRO A 172 -11.11 -6.58 48.66
CA PRO A 172 -10.69 -5.24 48.24
C PRO A 172 -11.46 -4.74 47.01
N ALA A 173 -11.50 -3.42 46.81
CA ALA A 173 -12.11 -2.83 45.62
C ALA A 173 -11.53 -3.46 44.34
N ASN A 174 -12.40 -3.74 43.35
CA ASN A 174 -12.08 -4.37 42.06
C ASN A 174 -11.60 -5.84 42.14
N THR A 175 -11.89 -6.53 43.23
CA THR A 175 -11.66 -7.98 43.35
C THR A 175 -12.96 -8.72 43.65
N SER A 176 -13.07 -9.97 43.21
CA SER A 176 -14.17 -10.87 43.53
C SER A 176 -13.61 -12.13 44.17
N CYS A 177 -14.35 -12.70 45.12
CA CYS A 177 -13.97 -13.97 45.70
C CYS A 177 -14.15 -15.09 44.66
N ILE A 178 -13.05 -15.76 44.32
CA ILE A 178 -13.00 -16.93 43.45
C ILE A 178 -12.24 -18.02 44.19
N ASN A 179 -12.90 -19.15 44.47
CA ASN A 179 -12.34 -20.30 45.20
C ASN A 179 -11.77 -19.96 46.59
N GLY A 180 -12.45 -19.07 47.33
CA GLY A 180 -12.06 -18.69 48.69
C GLY A 180 -11.02 -17.57 48.76
N GLU A 181 -10.55 -17.04 47.63
CA GLU A 181 -9.55 -15.98 47.55
C GLU A 181 -10.12 -14.76 46.80
N CYS A 182 -9.78 -13.55 47.24
CA CYS A 182 -10.10 -12.33 46.49
C CYS A 182 -9.12 -12.21 45.33
N LYS A 183 -9.62 -12.39 44.10
CA LYS A 183 -8.84 -12.24 42.86
C LYS A 183 -9.30 -11.01 42.12
N GLU A 184 -8.40 -10.35 41.41
CA GLU A 184 -8.79 -9.27 40.50
C GLU A 184 -9.86 -9.79 39.54
N THR A 185 -11.01 -9.12 39.53
CA THR A 185 -12.05 -9.43 38.57
C THR A 185 -11.50 -8.97 37.24
N ALA A 186 -11.21 -9.91 36.32
CA ALA A 186 -10.79 -9.57 34.98
C ALA A 186 -11.78 -8.53 34.44
N VAL A 187 -11.28 -7.35 34.06
CA VAL A 187 -12.11 -6.26 33.56
C VAL A 187 -12.83 -6.78 32.33
N VAL A 188 -14.13 -7.04 32.44
CA VAL A 188 -14.93 -7.53 31.32
C VAL A 188 -15.27 -6.33 30.46
N CYS A 189 -14.54 -6.15 29.38
CA CYS A 189 -14.79 -5.07 28.44
C CYS A 189 -15.95 -5.41 27.49
N PRO A 190 -16.72 -4.39 27.04
CA PRO A 190 -17.72 -4.58 26.00
C PRO A 190 -17.08 -5.22 24.74
N PRO A 191 -17.83 -5.99 23.95
CA PRO A 191 -17.30 -6.60 22.71
C PRO A 191 -16.88 -5.57 21.65
N THR A 192 -17.28 -4.31 21.80
CA THR A 192 -16.88 -3.17 20.96
C THR A 192 -15.60 -2.46 21.44
N ALA A 193 -15.04 -2.89 22.57
CA ALA A 193 -13.80 -2.35 23.09
C ALA A 193 -12.61 -2.70 22.19
N CYS A 194 -11.66 -1.79 22.10
CA CYS A 194 -10.44 -2.01 21.33
C CYS A 194 -9.33 -2.58 22.22
N LEU A 195 -8.51 -3.49 21.66
CA LEU A 195 -7.57 -4.29 22.44
C LEU A 195 -6.29 -3.53 22.82
N SER A 196 -5.91 -2.52 22.04
CA SER A 196 -4.62 -1.84 22.21
C SER A 196 -4.76 -0.34 22.07
N GLN A 197 -4.41 0.38 23.14
CA GLN A 197 -4.40 1.85 23.15
C GLN A 197 -3.51 2.37 22.00
N GLY A 198 -4.01 3.35 21.25
CA GLY A 198 -3.33 3.93 20.10
C GLY A 198 -3.53 3.17 18.78
N ALA A 199 -4.14 1.97 18.79
CA ALA A 199 -4.55 1.31 17.55
C ALA A 199 -5.44 2.24 16.72
N LYS A 200 -5.34 2.13 15.39
CA LYS A 200 -6.14 2.92 14.45
C LYS A 200 -7.01 2.00 13.60
N GLN A 201 -8.21 2.46 13.24
CA GLN A 201 -9.09 1.78 12.29
C GLN A 201 -9.89 2.79 11.48
N CYS A 202 -10.51 2.30 10.40
CA CYS A 202 -11.44 3.09 9.61
C CYS A 202 -12.89 2.85 10.05
N SER A 203 -13.65 3.93 10.17
CA SER A 203 -15.11 3.90 10.38
C SER A 203 -15.76 4.87 9.40
N GLY A 204 -16.18 4.35 8.24
CA GLY A 204 -16.52 5.19 7.10
C GLY A 204 -15.28 5.93 6.58
N ASN A 205 -15.40 7.22 6.26
CA ASN A 205 -14.26 8.03 5.78
C ASN A 205 -13.45 8.71 6.90
N ALA A 206 -13.43 8.13 8.10
CA ALA A 206 -12.76 8.72 9.25
C ALA A 206 -11.87 7.69 9.94
N VAL A 207 -10.72 8.17 10.42
CA VAL A 207 -9.81 7.40 11.26
C VAL A 207 -10.30 7.49 12.71
N GLN A 208 -10.50 6.33 13.31
CA GLN A 208 -10.72 6.19 14.74
C GLN A 208 -9.42 5.77 15.42
N THR A 209 -9.17 6.32 16.60
CA THR A 209 -8.04 5.92 17.47
C THR A 209 -8.60 5.27 18.72
N CYS A 210 -8.01 4.15 19.11
CA CYS A 210 -8.33 3.45 20.34
C CYS A 210 -7.78 4.23 21.55
N GLN A 211 -8.65 4.58 22.50
CA GLN A 211 -8.29 5.37 23.69
C GLN A 211 -8.93 4.78 24.94
N SER A 212 -8.43 5.11 26.13
CA SER A 212 -9.02 4.66 27.40
C SER A 212 -10.48 5.13 27.55
N SER A 213 -11.38 4.21 27.90
CA SER A 213 -12.79 4.51 28.10
C SER A 213 -13.01 5.23 29.43
N ALA A 214 -13.69 6.37 29.38
CA ALA A 214 -14.12 7.08 30.59
C ALA A 214 -15.34 6.40 31.24
N ALA A 215 -16.14 5.67 30.45
CA ALA A 215 -17.34 4.99 30.92
C ALA A 215 -17.04 3.61 31.52
N ASN A 216 -15.97 2.95 31.08
CA ASN A 216 -15.55 1.62 31.55
C ASN A 216 -14.07 1.64 31.94
N PRO A 217 -13.73 2.00 33.20
CA PRO A 217 -12.36 2.02 33.68
C PRO A 217 -11.68 0.66 33.47
N GLY A 218 -10.49 0.66 32.86
CA GLY A 218 -9.73 -0.55 32.50
C GLY A 218 -10.00 -1.08 31.09
N CYS A 219 -10.95 -0.48 30.34
CA CYS A 219 -11.22 -0.80 28.94
C CYS A 219 -10.80 0.33 28.00
N ASN A 220 -10.58 0.00 26.71
CA ASN A 220 -10.40 1.01 25.67
C ASN A 220 -11.63 1.07 24.75
N GLU A 221 -11.89 2.24 24.17
CA GLU A 221 -12.98 2.51 23.23
C GLU A 221 -12.47 3.23 21.98
N TRP A 222 -13.16 3.00 20.85
CA TRP A 222 -12.88 3.69 19.61
C TRP A 222 -13.42 5.12 19.64
N LYS A 223 -12.54 6.11 19.42
CA LYS A 223 -12.94 7.50 19.23
C LYS A 223 -12.58 7.99 17.84
N THR A 224 -13.57 8.51 17.11
CA THR A 224 -13.34 9.20 15.84
C THR A 224 -12.45 10.41 16.11
N THR A 225 -11.26 10.40 15.51
CA THR A 225 -10.24 11.43 15.77
C THR A 225 -10.15 12.39 14.58
N GLU A 226 -10.35 11.90 13.36
CA GLU A 226 -10.06 12.67 12.15
C GLU A 226 -10.90 12.18 10.95
N ASN A 227 -11.52 13.10 10.22
CA ASN A 227 -12.17 12.81 8.95
C ASN A 227 -11.14 13.04 7.83
N CYS A 228 -11.00 12.09 6.90
CA CYS A 228 -9.99 12.17 5.84
C CYS A 228 -10.25 13.31 4.84
N GLY A 229 -11.41 13.94 4.87
CA GLY A 229 -11.75 15.03 3.96
C GLY A 229 -12.17 14.52 2.58
N ALA A 230 -12.36 15.45 1.64
CA ALA A 230 -12.89 15.12 0.31
C ALA A 230 -11.86 14.45 -0.62
N THR A 231 -10.57 14.68 -0.37
CA THR A 231 -9.45 14.25 -1.22
C THR A 231 -8.71 13.03 -0.67
N ALA A 232 -9.22 12.39 0.38
CA ALA A 232 -8.62 11.19 0.97
C ALA A 232 -9.68 10.19 1.45
N THR A 233 -9.34 8.91 1.33
CA THR A 233 -10.14 7.79 1.81
C THR A 233 -9.44 7.13 2.99
N CYS A 234 -10.20 6.82 4.03
CA CYS A 234 -9.67 6.02 5.12
C CYS A 234 -9.43 4.59 4.64
N SER A 235 -8.17 4.15 4.65
CA SER A 235 -7.78 2.76 4.40
C SER A 235 -6.70 2.33 5.40
N ALA A 236 -6.83 1.11 5.93
CA ALA A 236 -5.93 0.54 6.94
C ALA A 236 -5.65 1.44 8.17
N GLY A 237 -6.62 2.26 8.59
CA GLY A 237 -6.48 3.17 9.73
C GLY A 237 -5.66 4.43 9.44
N ALA A 238 -5.43 4.75 8.16
CA ALA A 238 -4.81 5.99 7.71
C ALA A 238 -5.68 6.69 6.68
N CYS A 239 -5.62 8.02 6.64
CA CYS A 239 -6.15 8.79 5.52
C CYS A 239 -5.13 8.71 4.39
N ILE A 240 -5.42 7.86 3.41
CA ILE A 240 -4.63 7.79 2.19
C ILE A 240 -5.28 8.79 1.24
N PRO A 241 -4.51 9.69 0.58
CA PRO A 241 -5.04 10.48 -0.52
C PRO A 241 -5.88 9.56 -1.40
N ASN A 242 -7.04 10.03 -1.82
CA ASN A 242 -7.75 9.35 -2.88
C ASN A 242 -6.71 9.29 -3.98
N ALA A 243 -6.20 8.09 -4.28
CA ALA A 243 -5.76 7.76 -5.62
C ALA A 243 -6.85 8.40 -6.47
N GLY A 244 -6.54 9.53 -7.09
CA GLY A 244 -7.56 10.43 -7.59
C GLY A 244 -8.54 9.64 -8.46
N ASP A 245 -9.73 10.16 -8.67
CA ASP A 245 -10.44 9.89 -9.92
C ASP A 245 -9.73 10.52 -11.13
N GLY A 246 -8.42 10.76 -10.96
CA GLY A 246 -7.54 11.45 -11.85
C GLY A 246 -7.63 10.85 -13.22
N SER A 247 -7.56 11.74 -14.18
CA SER A 247 -7.52 11.36 -15.58
C SER A 247 -6.08 11.12 -15.97
N CYS A 248 -5.88 10.45 -17.11
CA CYS A 248 -4.56 10.41 -17.70
C CYS A 248 -3.97 11.82 -17.96
N ALA A 249 -4.80 12.87 -18.10
CA ALA A 249 -4.31 14.25 -18.22
C ALA A 249 -3.53 14.72 -16.99
N GLU A 250 -3.95 14.31 -15.78
CA GLU A 250 -3.25 14.65 -14.54
C GLU A 250 -1.91 13.94 -14.44
N VAL A 251 -1.79 12.72 -15.00
CA VAL A 251 -0.49 12.04 -15.13
C VAL A 251 0.45 12.90 -15.98
N PHE A 252 -0.02 13.44 -17.10
CA PHE A 252 0.80 14.30 -17.97
C PHE A 252 1.19 15.63 -17.31
N GLU A 253 0.28 16.27 -16.59
CA GLU A 253 0.59 17.48 -15.81
C GLU A 253 1.66 17.20 -14.75
N CYS A 254 1.58 16.05 -14.09
CA CYS A 254 2.62 15.60 -13.16
C CYS A 254 3.96 15.33 -13.86
N LEU A 255 3.96 14.64 -15.01
CA LEU A 255 5.16 14.36 -15.78
C LEU A 255 5.88 15.65 -16.20
N GLU A 256 5.11 16.66 -16.61
CA GLU A 256 5.63 17.97 -16.99
C GLU A 256 6.17 18.74 -15.78
N THR A 257 5.40 18.81 -14.69
CA THR A 257 5.77 19.53 -13.47
C THR A 257 7.06 18.97 -12.87
N ASN A 258 7.21 17.64 -12.89
CA ASN A 258 8.39 16.95 -12.35
C ASN A 258 9.52 16.79 -13.38
N GLN A 259 9.33 17.28 -14.61
CA GLN A 259 10.32 17.19 -15.70
C GLN A 259 10.83 15.76 -15.92
N CYS A 260 9.93 14.77 -15.88
CA CYS A 260 10.31 13.37 -16.04
C CYS A 260 10.97 13.17 -17.43
N GLU A 261 12.22 12.70 -17.46
CA GLU A 261 12.99 12.59 -18.71
C GLU A 261 12.58 11.36 -19.54
N SER A 262 11.93 10.37 -18.93
CA SER A 262 11.51 9.15 -19.61
C SER A 262 10.19 8.57 -19.05
N LEU A 263 9.49 7.76 -19.85
CA LEU A 263 8.25 7.09 -19.44
C LEU A 263 8.53 5.81 -18.65
N ASP A 264 9.78 5.36 -18.62
CA ASP A 264 10.21 4.11 -17.98
C ASP A 264 11.00 4.36 -16.67
N ASP A 265 10.93 5.57 -16.11
CA ASP A 265 11.61 5.91 -14.87
C ASP A 265 10.67 5.91 -13.65
N ALA A 266 11.27 6.04 -12.46
CA ALA A 266 10.53 6.14 -11.22
C ALA A 266 9.65 7.42 -11.16
N CYS A 267 9.96 8.45 -11.95
CA CYS A 267 9.20 9.70 -12.00
C CYS A 267 7.85 9.47 -12.68
N SER A 268 7.83 8.80 -13.84
CA SER A 268 6.59 8.46 -14.53
C SER A 268 5.71 7.50 -13.74
N THR A 269 6.33 6.53 -13.05
CA THR A 269 5.62 5.59 -12.17
C THR A 269 4.97 6.33 -11.00
N GLY A 270 5.71 7.24 -10.34
CA GLY A 270 5.18 8.07 -9.26
C GLY A 270 4.00 8.94 -9.71
N CYS A 271 4.09 9.57 -10.89
CA CYS A 271 3.00 10.36 -11.44
C CYS A 271 1.74 9.54 -11.77
N ALA A 272 1.92 8.32 -12.27
CA ALA A 272 0.79 7.41 -12.52
C ALA A 272 0.12 7.00 -11.20
N GLU A 273 0.90 6.63 -10.18
CA GLU A 273 0.39 6.27 -8.85
C GLU A 273 -0.35 7.44 -8.18
N GLU A 274 0.18 8.66 -8.28
CA GLU A 274 -0.43 9.88 -7.73
C GLU A 274 -1.77 10.22 -8.38
N SER A 275 -1.92 9.99 -9.68
CA SER A 275 -3.19 10.19 -10.41
C SER A 275 -4.29 9.20 -10.01
N GLY A 276 -3.93 8.15 -9.29
CA GLY A 276 -4.81 7.09 -8.85
C GLY A 276 -5.15 6.03 -9.88
N THR A 277 -5.95 5.05 -9.47
CA THR A 277 -6.17 3.81 -10.26
C THR A 277 -6.81 4.07 -11.62
N LYS A 278 -7.59 5.14 -11.76
CA LYS A 278 -8.20 5.50 -13.04
C LYS A 278 -7.17 6.15 -13.96
N GLY A 279 -6.44 7.16 -13.49
CA GLY A 279 -5.43 7.86 -14.27
C GLY A 279 -4.31 6.92 -14.69
N GLU A 280 -3.85 6.07 -13.78
CA GLU A 280 -2.89 5.00 -14.04
C GLU A 280 -3.40 4.04 -15.13
N ALA A 281 -4.64 3.55 -15.03
CA ALA A 281 -5.19 2.64 -16.02
C ALA A 281 -5.33 3.29 -17.41
N GLU A 282 -5.74 4.56 -17.47
CA GLU A 282 -5.85 5.31 -18.73
C GLU A 282 -4.48 5.60 -19.35
N PHE A 283 -3.50 5.98 -18.53
CA PHE A 283 -2.12 6.20 -18.95
C PHE A 283 -1.45 4.91 -19.45
N ASN A 284 -1.59 3.81 -18.71
CA ASN A 284 -1.07 2.51 -19.11
C ASN A 284 -1.71 2.02 -20.42
N ALA A 285 -3.02 2.25 -20.61
CA ALA A 285 -3.69 1.94 -21.88
C ALA A 285 -3.12 2.75 -23.05
N TYR A 286 -2.79 4.02 -22.81
CA TYR A 286 -2.18 4.90 -23.78
C TYR A 286 -0.74 4.50 -24.13
N VAL A 287 0.13 4.26 -23.14
CA VAL A 287 1.50 3.78 -23.34
C VAL A 287 1.51 2.42 -24.05
N SER A 288 0.63 1.51 -23.64
CA SER A 288 0.47 0.19 -24.28
C SER A 288 0.06 0.32 -25.75
N CYS A 289 -0.85 1.25 -26.07
CA CYS A 289 -1.21 1.52 -27.45
C CYS A 289 -0.01 1.99 -28.28
N ILE A 290 0.76 2.96 -27.77
CA ILE A 290 1.96 3.47 -28.45
C ILE A 290 2.94 2.33 -28.74
N ASN A 291 3.27 1.54 -27.72
CA ASN A 291 4.22 0.44 -27.84
C ASN A 291 3.76 -0.63 -28.84
N THR A 292 2.46 -0.91 -28.88
CA THR A 292 1.89 -1.97 -29.75
C THR A 292 1.63 -1.49 -31.18
N GLN A 293 1.15 -0.27 -31.35
CA GLN A 293 0.66 0.23 -32.65
C GLN A 293 1.70 1.08 -33.38
N CYS A 294 2.58 1.76 -32.66
CA CYS A 294 3.57 2.68 -33.26
C CYS A 294 4.94 2.04 -33.40
N GLY A 295 5.30 1.10 -32.52
CA GLY A 295 6.59 0.43 -32.57
C GLY A 295 7.76 1.42 -32.52
N ALA A 296 8.89 1.01 -33.09
CA ALA A 296 10.05 1.89 -33.23
C ALA A 296 9.88 2.81 -34.45
N VAL A 297 9.42 4.04 -34.20
CA VAL A 297 9.40 5.12 -35.20
C VAL A 297 10.77 5.82 -35.25
N GLU A 298 11.19 6.26 -36.44
CA GLU A 298 12.52 6.85 -36.64
C GLU A 298 12.51 8.38 -36.52
N THR A 299 11.33 8.99 -36.64
CA THR A 299 11.15 10.44 -36.56
C THR A 299 10.02 10.84 -35.60
N GLN A 300 10.09 12.06 -35.06
CA GLN A 300 9.05 12.62 -34.19
C GLN A 300 7.70 12.75 -34.92
N ALA A 301 7.73 13.09 -36.20
CA ALA A 301 6.52 13.20 -37.01
C ALA A 301 5.80 11.85 -37.17
N GLU A 302 6.55 10.77 -37.42
CA GLU A 302 6.00 9.42 -37.47
C GLU A 302 5.39 9.00 -36.12
N PHE A 303 6.05 9.36 -35.01
CA PHE A 303 5.52 9.14 -33.67
C PHE A 303 4.18 9.85 -33.48
N ASN A 304 4.13 11.16 -33.73
CA ASN A 304 2.94 11.98 -33.57
C ASN A 304 1.80 11.51 -34.48
N TYR A 305 2.09 11.21 -35.75
CA TYR A 305 1.10 10.68 -36.67
C TYR A 305 0.53 9.34 -36.17
N CYS A 306 1.38 8.41 -35.75
CA CYS A 306 0.90 7.13 -35.25
C CYS A 306 0.04 7.30 -34.00
N MET A 307 0.51 8.09 -33.04
CA MET A 307 -0.23 8.45 -31.84
C MET A 307 -1.63 8.99 -32.14
N LEU A 308 -1.71 10.02 -32.99
CA LEU A 308 -2.97 10.69 -33.32
C LEU A 308 -3.91 9.79 -34.13
N SER A 309 -3.38 8.94 -35.01
CA SER A 309 -4.17 8.12 -35.93
C SER A 309 -4.52 6.72 -35.41
N LYS A 310 -3.62 6.07 -34.68
CA LYS A 310 -3.76 4.68 -34.19
C LYS A 310 -4.16 4.61 -32.73
N CYS A 311 -3.76 5.59 -31.92
CA CYS A 311 -4.00 5.59 -30.48
C CYS A 311 -5.05 6.58 -30.01
N LYS A 312 -5.87 7.10 -30.94
CA LYS A 312 -6.92 8.09 -30.67
C LYS A 312 -7.78 7.79 -29.44
N THR A 313 -8.30 6.57 -29.29
CA THR A 313 -9.20 6.23 -28.18
C THR A 313 -8.53 6.27 -26.81
N ALA A 314 -7.25 5.90 -26.73
CA ALA A 314 -6.48 6.00 -25.50
C ALA A 314 -5.99 7.44 -25.28
N GLY A 315 -5.49 8.07 -26.35
CA GLY A 315 -5.02 9.45 -26.35
C GLY A 315 -6.09 10.46 -25.95
N SER A 316 -7.34 10.30 -26.39
CA SER A 316 -8.43 11.22 -26.04
C SER A 316 -8.82 11.19 -24.56
N LYS A 317 -8.37 10.19 -23.79
CA LYS A 317 -8.53 10.18 -22.32
C LYS A 317 -7.43 10.98 -21.62
N CYS A 318 -6.24 10.99 -22.21
CA CYS A 318 -5.07 11.73 -21.74
C CYS A 318 -5.11 13.20 -22.17
N PHE A 319 -5.68 13.47 -23.34
CA PHE A 319 -5.76 14.79 -23.95
C PHE A 319 -7.20 15.03 -24.42
N PRO A 320 -8.15 15.28 -23.50
CA PRO A 320 -9.56 15.43 -23.85
C PRO A 320 -9.82 16.65 -24.74
N ASP A 321 -9.00 17.68 -24.63
CA ASP A 321 -9.13 18.92 -25.41
C ASP A 321 -8.45 18.80 -26.79
N LEU A 322 -7.49 17.89 -26.93
CA LEU A 322 -6.80 17.70 -28.19
C LEU A 322 -7.73 17.01 -29.18
N GLY A 323 -7.88 17.59 -30.37
CA GLY A 323 -8.70 16.99 -31.42
C GLY A 323 -10.21 17.06 -31.18
N ALA A 324 -10.66 17.87 -30.20
CA ALA A 324 -12.07 18.03 -29.83
C ALA A 324 -12.88 18.85 -30.86
N GLY A 325 -12.20 19.65 -31.67
CA GLY A 325 -12.86 20.41 -32.71
C GLY A 325 -13.22 19.58 -33.94
N THR A 326 -13.91 20.21 -34.88
CA THR A 326 -14.39 19.57 -36.11
C THR A 326 -13.52 19.85 -37.31
N ASP A 327 -12.52 20.72 -37.13
CA ASP A 327 -11.86 21.35 -38.25
C ASP A 327 -10.87 20.40 -38.89
N ASP A 328 -10.76 20.54 -40.20
CA ASP A 328 -9.74 19.91 -41.00
C ASP A 328 -8.52 20.83 -41.10
N CYS A 329 -7.48 20.32 -41.75
CA CYS A 329 -6.23 21.05 -41.92
C CYS A 329 -6.40 22.35 -42.74
N MET A 330 -7.42 22.44 -43.62
CA MET A 330 -7.74 23.68 -44.33
C MET A 330 -8.29 24.74 -43.37
N ALA A 331 -9.23 24.39 -42.50
CA ALA A 331 -9.77 25.32 -41.53
C ALA A 331 -8.68 25.84 -40.56
N PHE A 332 -7.68 25.03 -40.20
CA PHE A 332 -6.50 25.52 -39.49
C PHE A 332 -5.70 26.56 -40.29
N TYR A 333 -5.49 26.33 -41.59
CA TYR A 333 -4.80 27.28 -42.45
C TYR A 333 -5.58 28.60 -42.59
N GLU A 334 -6.90 28.54 -42.73
CA GLU A 334 -7.76 29.73 -42.75
C GLU A 334 -7.72 30.49 -41.43
N CYS A 335 -7.74 29.77 -40.30
CA CYS A 335 -7.62 30.36 -38.97
C CYS A 335 -6.26 31.04 -38.77
N THR A 336 -5.16 30.35 -39.10
CA THR A 336 -3.80 30.90 -38.96
C THR A 336 -3.50 32.04 -39.92
N GLY A 337 -4.16 32.10 -41.08
CA GLY A 337 -4.08 33.25 -41.99
C GLY A 337 -4.61 34.56 -41.38
N GLY A 338 -5.38 34.49 -40.30
CA GLY A 338 -5.82 35.64 -39.51
C GLY A 338 -4.88 36.03 -38.36
N CYS A 339 -3.90 35.18 -38.04
CA CYS A 339 -2.94 35.44 -36.96
C CYS A 339 -1.85 36.42 -37.40
N ALA A 340 -1.36 37.23 -36.47
CA ALA A 340 -0.17 38.05 -36.72
C ALA A 340 1.10 37.18 -36.72
N ASP A 341 2.13 37.61 -37.44
CA ASP A 341 3.42 36.93 -37.46
C ASP A 341 3.99 36.80 -36.03
N GLY A 342 4.20 35.56 -35.57
CA GLY A 342 4.68 35.26 -34.22
C GLY A 342 3.62 35.31 -33.11
N ASP A 343 2.33 35.35 -33.46
CA ASP A 343 1.24 35.21 -32.48
C ASP A 343 0.97 33.74 -32.13
N ASP A 344 1.87 33.22 -31.30
CA ASP A 344 1.87 31.86 -30.76
C ASP A 344 0.53 31.46 -30.10
N ALA A 345 -0.11 32.40 -29.39
CA ALA A 345 -1.40 32.17 -28.75
C ALA A 345 -2.52 31.99 -29.78
N CYS A 346 -2.51 32.79 -30.86
CA CYS A 346 -3.47 32.65 -31.96
C CYS A 346 -3.30 31.30 -32.68
N ILE A 347 -2.06 30.90 -32.98
CA ILE A 347 -1.78 29.61 -33.63
C ILE A 347 -2.23 28.43 -32.75
N THR A 348 -1.97 28.51 -31.44
CA THR A 348 -2.42 27.50 -30.47
C THR A 348 -3.95 27.38 -30.48
N ALA A 349 -4.67 28.50 -30.40
CA ALA A 349 -6.12 28.52 -30.43
C ALA A 349 -6.71 27.98 -31.76
N CYS A 350 -5.99 28.13 -32.88
CA CYS A 350 -6.36 27.49 -34.14
C CYS A 350 -6.12 25.97 -34.11
N ALA A 351 -5.03 25.51 -33.51
CA ALA A 351 -4.72 24.08 -33.41
C ALA A 351 -5.71 23.34 -32.50
N GLU A 352 -6.20 23.98 -31.44
CA GLU A 352 -7.24 23.43 -30.54
C GLU A 352 -8.58 23.19 -31.26
N GLN A 353 -8.86 23.91 -32.35
CA GLN A 353 -10.09 23.72 -33.15
C GLN A 353 -10.00 22.54 -34.13
N LEU A 354 -8.80 22.00 -34.34
CA LEU A 354 -8.64 20.85 -35.22
C LEU A 354 -9.27 19.60 -34.62
N SER A 355 -9.83 18.77 -35.48
CA SER A 355 -10.14 17.38 -35.14
C SER A 355 -8.87 16.54 -35.04
N TRP A 356 -8.93 15.37 -34.39
CA TRP A 356 -7.82 14.39 -34.39
C TRP A 356 -7.32 14.05 -35.80
N ASN A 357 -8.22 13.99 -36.79
CA ASN A 357 -7.84 13.73 -38.18
C ASN A 357 -7.16 14.96 -38.79
N GLY A 358 -7.69 16.16 -38.54
CA GLY A 358 -7.08 17.43 -38.98
C GLY A 358 -5.67 17.61 -38.44
N LEU A 359 -5.43 17.31 -37.16
CA LEU A 359 -4.09 17.30 -36.56
C LEU A 359 -3.18 16.28 -37.24
N ALA A 360 -3.64 15.05 -37.44
CA ALA A 360 -2.83 14.01 -38.09
C ALA A 360 -2.44 14.39 -39.53
N ASP A 361 -3.37 14.99 -40.29
CA ASP A 361 -3.12 15.44 -41.66
C ASP A 361 -2.19 16.66 -41.69
N LEU A 362 -2.35 17.61 -40.76
CA LEU A 362 -1.43 18.75 -40.60
C LEU A 362 0.00 18.29 -40.29
N TRP A 363 0.15 17.33 -39.37
CA TRP A 363 1.46 16.74 -39.04
C TRP A 363 2.12 16.04 -40.23
N ASN A 364 1.36 15.28 -41.01
CA ASN A 364 1.87 14.64 -42.23
C ASN A 364 2.32 15.66 -43.27
N PHE A 365 1.55 16.74 -43.44
CA PHE A 365 1.90 17.82 -44.33
C PHE A 365 3.19 18.52 -43.87
N GLN A 366 3.27 18.90 -42.59
CA GLN A 366 4.45 19.56 -42.02
C GLN A 366 5.70 18.69 -42.15
N SER A 367 5.61 17.41 -41.79
CA SER A 367 6.75 16.48 -41.91
C SER A 367 7.25 16.33 -43.34
N CYS A 368 6.35 16.27 -44.31
CA CYS A 368 6.74 16.25 -45.71
C CYS A 368 7.40 17.57 -46.12
N ALA A 369 6.82 18.70 -45.73
CA ALA A 369 7.33 20.03 -46.05
C ALA A 369 8.73 20.27 -45.46
N GLU A 370 8.99 19.84 -44.23
CA GLU A 370 10.31 19.92 -43.59
C GLU A 370 11.34 19.04 -44.33
N ASN A 371 10.96 17.84 -44.76
CA ASN A 371 11.89 16.93 -45.43
C ASN A 371 12.24 17.37 -46.87
N PHE A 372 11.31 17.98 -47.60
CA PHE A 372 11.48 18.26 -49.03
C PHE A 372 11.56 19.74 -49.39
N CYS A 373 11.03 20.63 -48.54
CA CYS A 373 10.85 22.05 -48.84
C CYS A 373 11.53 22.98 -47.83
N GLU A 374 12.49 22.46 -47.06
CA GLU A 374 13.24 23.24 -46.08
C GLU A 374 13.90 24.48 -46.72
N GLY A 375 13.75 25.64 -46.06
CA GLY A 375 14.35 26.90 -46.49
C GLY A 375 13.62 27.63 -47.62
N LEU A 376 12.53 27.08 -48.15
CA LEU A 376 11.68 27.76 -49.13
C LEU A 376 10.62 28.61 -48.43
N THR A 377 10.23 29.72 -49.06
CA THR A 377 9.16 30.61 -48.56
C THR A 377 8.22 31.02 -49.70
N GLY A 378 7.03 31.51 -49.36
CA GLY A 378 6.06 32.03 -50.32
C GLY A 378 5.70 31.03 -51.43
N ASN A 379 5.76 31.48 -52.68
CA ASN A 379 5.38 30.67 -53.84
C ASN A 379 6.30 29.45 -54.06
N ASP A 380 7.59 29.55 -53.70
CA ASP A 380 8.53 28.45 -53.89
C ASP A 380 8.20 27.30 -52.94
N PHE A 381 7.81 27.61 -51.70
CA PHE A 381 7.31 26.63 -50.75
C PHE A 381 6.03 25.97 -51.24
N ALA A 382 5.04 26.77 -51.69
CA ALA A 382 3.78 26.23 -52.20
C ALA A 382 3.98 25.29 -53.41
N ASN A 383 4.85 25.67 -54.34
CA ASN A 383 5.20 24.84 -55.50
C ASN A 383 5.92 23.54 -55.09
N CYS A 384 6.85 23.64 -54.14
CA CYS A 384 7.54 22.46 -53.62
C CYS A 384 6.58 21.51 -52.90
N ALA A 385 5.69 22.03 -52.05
CA ALA A 385 4.71 21.23 -51.34
C ALA A 385 3.74 20.55 -52.32
N LEU A 386 3.26 21.26 -53.34
CA LEU A 386 2.44 20.66 -54.41
C LEU A 386 3.18 19.59 -55.21
N GLN A 387 4.50 19.72 -55.40
CA GLN A 387 5.28 18.79 -56.20
C GLN A 387 5.69 17.53 -55.41
N TYR A 388 6.17 17.69 -54.18
CA TYR A 388 6.77 16.61 -53.38
C TYR A 388 5.86 16.09 -52.27
N CYS A 389 4.88 16.89 -51.84
CA CYS A 389 3.95 16.57 -50.75
C CYS A 389 2.50 16.46 -51.22
N TYR A 390 2.27 16.29 -52.52
CA TYR A 390 0.94 16.33 -53.14
C TYR A 390 -0.11 15.51 -52.38
N ALA A 391 0.17 14.25 -52.04
CA ALA A 391 -0.79 13.39 -51.35
C ALA A 391 -1.22 13.94 -49.98
N GLN A 392 -0.32 14.65 -49.28
CA GLN A 392 -0.62 15.23 -47.97
C GLN A 392 -1.28 16.60 -48.12
N THR A 393 -0.89 17.35 -49.15
CA THR A 393 -1.57 18.58 -49.57
C THR A 393 -3.02 18.29 -49.97
N GLU A 394 -3.27 17.23 -50.73
CA GLU A 394 -4.62 16.82 -51.16
C GLU A 394 -5.50 16.49 -49.95
N LYS A 395 -4.99 15.70 -48.99
CA LYS A 395 -5.71 15.37 -47.75
C LYS A 395 -5.96 16.59 -46.86
N CYS A 396 -4.94 17.43 -46.69
CA CYS A 396 -5.02 18.59 -45.82
C CYS A 396 -5.97 19.67 -46.38
N PHE A 397 -5.85 19.97 -47.68
CA PHE A 397 -6.56 21.07 -48.34
C PHE A 397 -7.79 20.63 -49.13
N GLN A 398 -8.15 19.34 -49.08
CA GLN A 398 -9.27 18.75 -49.84
C GLN A 398 -9.28 19.17 -51.31
N LEU A 399 -8.10 19.25 -51.93
CA LEU A 399 -7.99 19.61 -53.34
C LEU A 399 -8.71 18.53 -54.15
N ALA A 400 -9.78 18.92 -54.86
CA ALA A 400 -10.46 18.00 -55.75
C ALA A 400 -9.47 17.50 -56.82
N PRO A 401 -9.49 16.19 -57.17
CA PRO A 401 -8.52 15.58 -58.08
C PRO A 401 -8.57 16.11 -59.52
#